data_AF-A0A6J6XX26-F1
#
_entry.id   AF-A0A6J6XX26-F1
#
_cell.length_a   1.000
_cell.length_b   1.000
_cell.length_c   1.000
_cell.angle_alpha   90.00
_cell.angle_beta   90.00
_cell.angle_gamma   90.00
#
_symmetry.space_group_name_H-M   'P 1'
#
loop_
_entity.id
_entity.type
_entity.pdbx_description
1 polymer ?
#
loop_
_entity_poly.entity_id
_entity_poly.type
_entity_poly.pdbx_seq_one_letter_code
_entity_poly.pdbx_strand_id
1 'polypeptide(L)'
;MCRLRVAASVAGLLLLSSCGGSAPAGSSTVATDPAAGVTTTVVPSTTSQQSAIVNSWSAPPVDLTRLPLGDSHVSTTAPSIGGLFACSAGVPNGGGAFRAGPWIDEAAETWDATAKLSVQGSVEWPMAKYSETVNGDTRSIASSGLPVGHITGTFPIAATDPAFAYDRNANTITEHDVAYELPAAPQIADTPSCLPGGEIAIARNGVVLFAPLDQLNRDAVAFETQDECDGHPQQVGVYHYHDVPRCIVQASTGPSTVVGFALDGFPIVVERDAAGELPTNADLDECHGRTSAVLLDGTVVETYHYSATHEFPYFIGCFRGMRAS
;
A
#
# COMPACT_ATOMS: atom_id res chain seq x y z
N MET A 1 26.96 27.24 7.07
CA MET A 1 27.76 27.29 5.83
C MET A 1 28.68 26.08 5.79
N CYS A 2 28.32 25.04 5.05
CA CYS A 2 29.21 23.92 4.76
C CYS A 2 28.95 23.49 3.31
N ARG A 3 30.01 23.52 2.49
CA ARG A 3 29.94 23.44 1.03
C ARG A 3 29.97 21.99 0.55
N LEU A 4 29.03 21.70 -0.34
CA LEU A 4 28.93 20.48 -1.15
C LEU A 4 30.16 20.38 -2.08
N ARG A 5 30.81 19.20 -2.14
CA ARG A 5 31.82 18.87 -3.15
C ARG A 5 31.22 17.87 -4.14
N VAL A 6 31.01 18.33 -5.37
CA VAL A 6 30.71 17.50 -6.53
C VAL A 6 32.03 17.00 -7.10
N ALA A 7 32.17 15.68 -7.30
CA ALA A 7 33.26 15.09 -8.06
C ALA A 7 32.70 14.59 -9.41
N ALA A 8 33.14 15.23 -10.49
CA ALA A 8 32.95 14.76 -11.85
C ALA A 8 34.09 13.80 -12.22
N SER A 9 33.80 12.70 -12.90
CA SER A 9 34.79 11.80 -13.49
C SER A 9 34.44 11.59 -14.96
N VAL A 10 35.40 11.88 -15.83
CA VAL A 10 35.29 11.77 -17.29
C VAL A 10 36.51 10.99 -17.80
N ALA A 11 36.23 10.19 -18.85
CA ALA A 11 37.10 9.67 -19.91
C ALA A 11 37.87 8.34 -19.69
N GLY A 12 37.79 7.51 -20.75
CA GLY A 12 38.76 6.46 -21.03
C GLY A 12 38.28 5.36 -21.99
N LEU A 13 38.10 5.69 -23.27
CA LEU A 13 37.82 4.73 -24.36
C LEU A 13 39.14 4.14 -24.89
N LEU A 14 39.25 2.82 -25.13
CA LEU A 14 40.15 2.24 -26.15
C LEU A 14 39.81 0.77 -26.48
N LEU A 15 40.12 0.41 -27.72
CA LEU A 15 39.53 -0.62 -28.59
C LEU A 15 40.51 -1.79 -28.91
N LEU A 16 39.94 -2.83 -29.55
CA LEU A 16 40.53 -3.83 -30.50
C LEU A 16 41.08 -5.16 -29.90
N SER A 17 40.45 -6.31 -30.22
CA SER A 17 40.78 -7.30 -31.31
C SER A 17 41.85 -8.32 -30.88
N SER A 18 41.89 -9.62 -31.21
CA SER A 18 41.09 -10.57 -32.00
C SER A 18 41.69 -11.99 -31.82
N CYS A 19 40.89 -13.03 -32.08
CA CYS A 19 41.19 -14.33 -32.73
C CYS A 19 42.24 -15.32 -32.18
N GLY A 20 41.75 -16.56 -31.95
CA GLY A 20 42.28 -17.76 -32.63
C GLY A 20 42.87 -18.86 -31.75
N GLY A 21 42.40 -20.11 -31.91
CA GLY A 21 43.20 -21.29 -31.55
C GLY A 21 42.45 -22.55 -31.11
N SER A 22 41.93 -23.29 -32.08
CA SER A 22 41.98 -24.76 -32.25
C SER A 22 41.82 -25.73 -31.05
N ALA A 23 40.80 -26.59 -31.15
CA ALA A 23 40.69 -27.88 -30.46
C ALA A 23 41.77 -28.89 -30.92
N PRO A 24 42.02 -29.93 -30.11
CA PRO A 24 41.72 -31.27 -30.61
C PRO A 24 41.04 -32.21 -29.59
N ALA A 25 40.47 -33.26 -30.17
CA ALA A 25 39.73 -34.34 -29.53
C ALA A 25 40.55 -35.15 -28.51
N GLY A 26 39.87 -35.62 -27.46
CA GLY A 26 40.42 -36.53 -26.47
C GLY A 26 39.34 -37.40 -25.84
N SER A 27 39.23 -38.62 -26.38
CA SER A 27 38.80 -39.89 -25.77
C SER A 27 37.84 -39.86 -24.57
N SER A 28 36.62 -40.36 -24.79
CA SER A 28 35.67 -40.78 -23.77
C SER A 28 36.19 -41.99 -23.01
N THR A 29 36.44 -41.83 -21.71
CA THR A 29 36.54 -42.93 -20.74
C THR A 29 35.49 -42.71 -19.67
N VAL A 30 34.61 -43.70 -19.53
CA VAL A 30 33.56 -43.76 -18.51
C VAL A 30 34.24 -44.10 -17.19
N ALA A 31 34.28 -43.15 -16.27
CA ALA A 31 34.60 -43.38 -14.87
C ALA A 31 33.32 -43.24 -14.05
N THR A 32 32.87 -44.37 -13.49
CA THR A 32 31.87 -44.42 -12.43
C THR A 32 32.52 -43.94 -11.14
N ASP A 33 32.00 -42.88 -10.53
CA ASP A 33 32.36 -42.45 -9.18
C ASP A 33 31.10 -42.36 -8.29
N PRO A 34 31.23 -42.61 -6.97
CA PRO A 34 30.15 -42.98 -6.09
C PRO A 34 29.35 -41.78 -5.61
N ALA A 35 28.12 -42.07 -5.17
CA ALA A 35 27.16 -41.12 -4.64
C ALA A 35 27.76 -40.20 -3.55
N ALA A 36 28.05 -38.96 -3.93
CA ALA A 36 28.10 -37.84 -2.99
C ALA A 36 26.65 -37.49 -2.64
N GLY A 37 26.28 -37.67 -1.37
CA GLY A 37 25.02 -37.19 -0.83
C GLY A 37 24.95 -35.67 -0.96
N VAL A 38 24.29 -35.20 -2.01
CA VAL A 38 23.88 -33.82 -2.14
C VAL A 38 22.73 -33.63 -1.18
N THR A 39 23.02 -33.06 -0.01
CA THR A 39 21.98 -32.48 0.85
C THR A 39 21.42 -31.28 0.09
N THR A 40 20.37 -31.51 -0.70
CA THR A 40 19.65 -30.44 -1.39
C THR A 40 18.92 -29.65 -0.30
N THR A 41 19.48 -28.52 0.11
CA THR A 41 18.72 -27.53 0.88
C THR A 41 17.66 -26.98 -0.06
N VAL A 42 16.49 -27.61 -0.08
CA VAL A 42 15.32 -27.12 -0.80
C VAL A 42 14.90 -25.85 -0.08
N VAL A 43 15.28 -24.70 -0.62
CA VAL A 43 14.63 -23.43 -0.24
C VAL A 43 13.18 -23.58 -0.64
N PRO A 44 12.21 -23.55 0.31
CA PRO A 44 10.81 -23.72 -0.04
C PRO A 44 10.41 -22.61 -1.00
N SER A 45 9.69 -22.95 -2.07
CA SER A 45 9.12 -21.95 -2.96
C SER A 45 8.20 -21.02 -2.17
N THR A 46 8.17 -19.73 -2.50
CA THR A 46 7.28 -18.74 -1.86
C THR A 46 5.83 -19.21 -1.85
N THR A 47 5.38 -19.87 -2.91
CA THR A 47 4.06 -20.51 -3.01
C THR A 47 3.84 -21.58 -1.94
N SER A 48 4.84 -22.40 -1.63
CA SER A 48 4.70 -23.44 -0.59
C SER A 48 4.66 -22.89 0.83
N GLN A 49 5.30 -21.75 1.09
CA GLN A 49 5.28 -21.09 2.39
C GLN A 49 3.97 -20.36 2.64
N GLN A 50 3.42 -19.71 1.61
CA GLN A 50 2.15 -19.01 1.72
C GLN A 50 0.98 -19.96 2.04
N SER A 51 1.03 -21.20 1.55
CA SER A 51 0.06 -22.26 1.87
C SER A 51 0.02 -22.66 3.35
N ALA A 52 1.02 -22.29 4.15
CA ALA A 52 1.04 -22.57 5.58
C ALA A 52 0.28 -21.50 6.39
N ILE A 53 0.00 -20.34 5.80
CA ILE A 53 -0.76 -19.27 6.45
C ILE A 53 -2.24 -19.58 6.28
N VAL A 54 -2.95 -19.70 7.41
CA VAL A 54 -4.39 -19.96 7.44
C VAL A 54 -5.04 -18.84 8.23
N ASN A 55 -5.99 -18.15 7.60
CA ASN A 55 -6.82 -17.15 8.26
C ASN A 55 -8.22 -17.69 8.52
N SER A 56 -8.82 -17.21 9.59
CA SER A 56 -10.21 -17.46 9.96
C SER A 56 -10.78 -16.20 10.57
N TRP A 57 -11.92 -15.76 10.06
CA TRP A 57 -12.62 -14.57 10.52
C TRP A 57 -13.75 -14.94 11.48
N SER A 58 -13.92 -14.11 12.50
CA SER A 58 -14.91 -14.28 13.55
C SER A 58 -16.30 -13.78 13.14
N ALA A 59 -16.34 -12.84 12.20
CA ALA A 59 -17.57 -12.25 11.66
C ALA A 59 -17.80 -12.68 10.20
N PRO A 60 -19.06 -12.66 9.74
CA PRO A 60 -19.36 -12.86 8.32
C PRO A 60 -18.81 -11.71 7.46
N PRO A 61 -18.67 -11.91 6.15
CA PRO A 61 -18.35 -10.83 5.22
C PRO A 61 -19.37 -9.69 5.30
N VAL A 62 -18.89 -8.48 5.05
CA VAL A 62 -19.71 -7.26 5.12
C VAL A 62 -20.56 -7.08 3.87
N ASP A 63 -21.68 -6.37 4.03
CA ASP A 63 -22.54 -5.96 2.91
C ASP A 63 -21.96 -4.71 2.24
N LEU A 64 -21.32 -4.87 1.08
CA LEU A 64 -20.71 -3.77 0.32
C LEU A 64 -21.73 -2.71 -0.16
N THR A 65 -23.03 -3.01 -0.12
CA THR A 65 -24.09 -2.05 -0.46
C THR A 65 -24.53 -1.19 0.72
N ARG A 66 -24.00 -1.47 1.93
CA ARG A 66 -24.31 -0.78 3.18
C ARG A 66 -23.12 -0.80 4.14
N LEU A 67 -21.97 -0.34 3.68
CA LEU A 67 -20.81 -0.15 4.55
C LEU A 67 -21.07 0.99 5.54
N PRO A 68 -20.61 0.90 6.80
CA PRO A 68 -20.63 2.03 7.72
C PRO A 68 -19.86 3.23 7.14
N LEU A 69 -20.42 4.42 7.29
CA LEU A 69 -19.75 5.67 6.93
C LEU A 69 -18.79 6.09 8.05
N GLY A 70 -17.54 6.42 7.73
CA GLY A 70 -16.50 6.69 8.72
C GLY A 70 -16.64 7.96 9.56
N ASP A 71 -17.52 8.90 9.20
CA ASP A 71 -17.61 10.24 9.79
C ASP A 71 -17.81 10.25 11.32
N SER A 72 -18.63 9.35 11.85
CA SER A 72 -18.88 9.21 13.28
C SER A 72 -17.82 8.37 14.02
N HIS A 73 -16.87 7.81 13.28
CA HIS A 73 -15.82 6.90 13.75
C HIS A 73 -14.43 7.56 13.86
N VAL A 74 -14.35 8.88 13.74
CA VAL A 74 -13.11 9.66 13.89
C VAL A 74 -13.01 10.22 15.31
N SER A 75 -11.87 9.99 15.97
CA SER A 75 -11.56 10.49 17.31
C SER A 75 -10.22 11.22 17.32
N THR A 76 -10.12 12.31 18.09
CA THR A 76 -8.85 13.03 18.30
C THR A 76 -8.23 12.76 19.67
N THR A 77 -8.77 11.81 20.42
CA THR A 77 -8.41 11.59 21.83
C THR A 77 -7.88 10.20 22.12
N ALA A 78 -8.37 9.19 21.40
CA ALA A 78 -7.99 7.80 21.59
C ALA A 78 -8.37 6.97 20.36
N PRO A 79 -7.67 5.86 20.11
CA PRO A 79 -8.09 4.86 19.13
C PRO A 79 -9.24 3.99 19.63
N SER A 80 -9.93 3.34 18.71
CA SER A 80 -11.03 2.41 18.97
C SER A 80 -11.15 1.43 17.81
N ILE A 81 -11.64 0.21 18.08
CA ILE A 81 -11.95 -0.76 17.03
C ILE A 81 -12.93 -0.14 16.02
N GLY A 82 -12.61 -0.26 14.73
CA GLY A 82 -13.38 0.33 13.64
C GLY A 82 -13.40 1.86 13.64
N GLY A 83 -12.41 2.51 14.25
CA GLY A 83 -12.28 3.96 14.30
C GLY A 83 -10.88 4.45 13.93
N LEU A 84 -10.79 5.74 13.65
CA LEU A 84 -9.55 6.41 13.26
C LEU A 84 -9.15 7.44 14.33
N PHE A 85 -7.95 7.29 14.87
CA PHE A 85 -7.37 8.24 15.81
C PHE A 85 -6.62 9.35 15.07
N ALA A 86 -7.27 10.47 14.78
CA ALA A 86 -6.73 11.60 14.05
C ALA A 86 -5.93 12.55 14.95
N CYS A 87 -4.82 13.11 14.44
CA CYS A 87 -4.05 14.11 15.18
C CYS A 87 -4.70 15.50 15.22
N SER A 88 -5.74 15.73 14.41
CA SER A 88 -6.46 17.00 14.35
C SER A 88 -7.93 16.77 14.06
N ALA A 89 -8.78 17.74 14.40
CA ALA A 89 -10.22 17.69 14.16
C ALA A 89 -10.62 18.13 12.73
N GLY A 90 -9.69 18.07 11.78
CA GLY A 90 -9.87 18.60 10.43
C GLY A 90 -9.71 20.12 10.38
N VAL A 91 -9.84 20.67 9.18
CA VAL A 91 -9.70 22.10 8.90
C VAL A 91 -11.07 22.66 8.59
N PRO A 92 -11.55 23.70 9.30
CA PRO A 92 -12.78 24.38 8.93
C PRO A 92 -12.71 24.92 7.49
N ASN A 93 -13.66 24.54 6.64
CA ASN A 93 -13.66 24.82 5.19
C ASN A 93 -12.47 24.17 4.43
N GLY A 94 -11.99 23.03 4.93
CA GLY A 94 -11.10 22.15 4.19
C GLY A 94 -11.70 21.70 2.85
N GLY A 95 -10.83 21.27 1.96
CA GLY A 95 -11.21 20.64 0.69
C GLY A 95 -11.86 19.28 0.87
N GLY A 96 -12.31 18.73 -0.26
CA GLY A 96 -12.97 17.45 -0.41
C GLY A 96 -14.15 17.56 -1.36
N ALA A 97 -14.91 16.47 -1.50
CA ALA A 97 -16.12 16.50 -2.32
C ALA A 97 -17.09 17.56 -1.82
N PHE A 98 -17.59 18.38 -2.75
CA PHE A 98 -18.50 19.48 -2.43
C PHE A 98 -19.93 19.00 -2.24
N ARG A 99 -20.22 17.73 -2.56
CA ARG A 99 -21.55 17.12 -2.43
C ARG A 99 -21.43 15.61 -2.23
N ALA A 100 -22.21 15.06 -1.31
CA ALA A 100 -22.39 13.62 -1.18
C ALA A 100 -22.94 12.99 -2.47
N GLY A 101 -22.38 11.83 -2.85
CA GLY A 101 -22.89 11.04 -3.96
C GLY A 101 -24.20 10.33 -3.60
N PRO A 102 -24.99 9.88 -4.61
CA PRO A 102 -26.22 9.13 -4.38
C PRO A 102 -25.99 7.75 -3.74
N TRP A 103 -24.73 7.31 -3.62
CA TRP A 103 -24.33 6.09 -2.93
C TRP A 103 -24.21 6.29 -1.41
N ILE A 104 -24.26 7.52 -0.89
CA ILE A 104 -24.20 7.80 0.55
C ILE A 104 -25.62 8.02 1.09
N ASP A 105 -25.97 7.30 2.15
CA ASP A 105 -27.15 7.55 2.98
C ASP A 105 -26.69 8.15 4.32
N GLU A 106 -26.65 9.48 4.39
CA GLU A 106 -26.23 10.22 5.59
C GLU A 106 -27.18 10.00 6.78
N ALA A 107 -28.46 9.66 6.55
CA ALA A 107 -29.41 9.41 7.63
C ALA A 107 -29.23 8.02 8.24
N ALA A 108 -28.83 7.05 7.42
CA ALA A 108 -28.50 5.70 7.85
C ALA A 108 -27.03 5.55 8.30
N GLU A 109 -26.18 6.58 8.11
CA GLU A 109 -24.73 6.53 8.31
C GLU A 109 -24.07 5.36 7.55
N THR A 110 -24.49 5.14 6.30
CA THR A 110 -23.96 4.07 5.44
C THR A 110 -23.68 4.54 4.02
N TRP A 111 -22.91 3.76 3.28
CA TRP A 111 -22.69 3.98 1.84
C TRP A 111 -22.59 2.67 1.05
N ASP A 112 -22.93 2.75 -0.24
CA ASP A 112 -22.86 1.65 -1.21
C ASP A 112 -21.59 1.77 -2.05
N ALA A 113 -20.57 0.98 -1.70
CA ALA A 113 -19.31 0.96 -2.43
C ALA A 113 -19.44 0.41 -3.86
N THR A 114 -20.50 -0.36 -4.14
CA THR A 114 -20.75 -0.93 -5.47
C THR A 114 -21.41 0.06 -6.42
N ALA A 115 -22.06 1.10 -5.88
CA ALA A 115 -22.71 2.17 -6.64
C ALA A 115 -21.85 3.44 -6.80
N LYS A 116 -20.74 3.53 -6.07
CA LYS A 116 -19.83 4.67 -6.12
C LYS A 116 -19.21 4.82 -7.52
N LEU A 117 -19.20 6.05 -8.02
CA LEU A 117 -18.60 6.37 -9.31
C LEU A 117 -17.08 6.51 -9.19
N SER A 118 -16.39 6.06 -10.24
CA SER A 118 -14.96 6.31 -10.44
C SER A 118 -14.73 7.36 -11.53
N VAL A 119 -13.69 8.18 -11.35
CA VAL A 119 -13.20 9.12 -12.37
C VAL A 119 -12.71 8.34 -13.59
N GLN A 120 -13.19 8.71 -14.77
CA GLN A 120 -12.89 8.00 -16.01
C GLN A 120 -11.50 8.37 -16.53
N GLY A 121 -10.93 7.47 -17.32
CA GLY A 121 -9.67 7.70 -18.01
C GLY A 121 -8.73 6.51 -17.93
N SER A 122 -7.66 6.59 -18.71
CA SER A 122 -6.60 5.59 -18.75
C SER A 122 -5.30 6.29 -19.08
N VAL A 123 -4.62 6.82 -18.06
CA VAL A 123 -3.33 7.50 -18.19
C VAL A 123 -2.23 6.56 -17.74
N GLU A 124 -1.28 6.29 -18.63
CA GLU A 124 -0.12 5.45 -18.35
C GLU A 124 1.07 6.25 -17.81
N TRP A 125 1.81 5.63 -16.89
CA TRP A 125 3.00 6.21 -16.26
C TRP A 125 4.24 5.34 -16.50
N PRO A 126 4.77 5.27 -17.74
CA PRO A 126 5.89 4.37 -18.08
C PRO A 126 7.20 4.74 -17.38
N MET A 127 7.30 5.95 -16.84
CA MET A 127 8.43 6.42 -16.03
C MET A 127 8.32 6.04 -14.54
N ALA A 128 7.17 5.53 -14.09
CA ALA A 128 6.91 5.24 -12.68
C ALA A 128 7.95 4.24 -12.12
N LYS A 129 8.39 4.49 -10.90
CA LYS A 129 9.42 3.70 -10.22
C LYS A 129 9.03 3.41 -8.78
N TYR A 130 9.37 2.21 -8.35
CA TYR A 130 9.36 1.79 -6.96
C TYR A 130 10.59 0.92 -6.71
N SER A 131 11.26 1.13 -5.59
CA SER A 131 12.33 0.27 -5.12
C SER A 131 12.30 0.18 -3.60
N GLU A 132 12.62 -1.01 -3.11
CA GLU A 132 12.61 -1.36 -1.71
C GLU A 132 13.81 -2.25 -1.43
N THR A 133 14.59 -1.92 -0.41
CA THR A 133 15.73 -2.73 0.03
C THR A 133 15.75 -2.82 1.54
N VAL A 134 16.18 -3.97 2.07
CA VAL A 134 16.36 -4.18 3.50
C VAL A 134 17.85 -4.40 3.77
N ASN A 135 18.44 -3.53 4.60
CA ASN A 135 19.84 -3.61 5.00
C ASN A 135 19.93 -3.52 6.54
N GLY A 136 20.20 -4.65 7.18
CA GLY A 136 20.17 -4.72 8.65
C GLY A 136 18.78 -4.40 9.19
N ASP A 137 18.70 -3.43 10.09
CA ASP A 137 17.45 -3.04 10.77
C ASP A 137 16.66 -1.97 9.99
N THR A 138 17.05 -1.64 8.76
CA THR A 138 16.44 -0.56 7.98
C THR A 138 15.89 -1.07 6.65
N ARG A 139 14.64 -0.70 6.36
CA ARG A 139 13.98 -0.79 5.07
C ARG A 139 14.01 0.58 4.39
N SER A 140 14.77 0.68 3.31
CA SER A 140 14.85 1.89 2.48
C SER A 140 13.89 1.75 1.31
N ILE A 141 12.97 2.70 1.17
CA ILE A 141 11.98 2.76 0.09
C ILE A 141 12.20 4.04 -0.71
N ALA A 142 12.19 3.93 -2.04
CA ALA A 142 12.20 5.07 -2.94
C ALA A 142 11.17 4.89 -4.07
N SER A 143 10.48 5.96 -4.44
CA SER A 143 9.48 5.96 -5.50
C SER A 143 9.39 7.30 -6.22
N SER A 144 8.82 7.29 -7.43
CA SER A 144 8.45 8.48 -8.18
C SER A 144 7.05 9.02 -7.83
N GLY A 145 6.38 8.46 -6.81
CA GLY A 145 5.05 8.89 -6.38
C GLY A 145 3.94 8.61 -7.40
N LEU A 146 4.21 7.69 -8.34
CA LEU A 146 3.31 7.30 -9.44
C LEU A 146 3.15 5.77 -9.43
N PRO A 147 1.99 5.25 -9.86
CA PRO A 147 1.73 3.82 -9.80
C PRO A 147 2.53 3.04 -10.85
N VAL A 148 3.39 2.15 -10.39
CA VAL A 148 4.09 1.15 -11.22
C VAL A 148 3.11 0.08 -11.65
N GLY A 149 2.99 -0.14 -12.97
CA GLY A 149 2.20 -1.24 -13.52
C GLY A 149 0.69 -1.01 -13.54
N HIS A 150 0.22 0.21 -13.23
CA HIS A 150 -1.20 0.57 -13.29
C HIS A 150 -1.41 1.91 -13.99
N ILE A 151 -2.61 2.09 -14.52
CA ILE A 151 -3.10 3.35 -15.08
C ILE A 151 -3.81 4.17 -14.00
N THR A 152 -3.96 5.46 -14.25
CA THR A 152 -4.83 6.34 -13.45
C THR A 152 -6.00 6.85 -14.30
N GLY A 153 -7.00 7.43 -13.63
CA GLY A 153 -8.03 8.26 -14.24
C GLY A 153 -7.44 9.53 -14.85
N THR A 154 -8.29 10.27 -15.58
CA THR A 154 -7.91 11.57 -16.14
C THR A 154 -8.25 12.67 -15.15
N PHE A 155 -7.20 13.27 -14.59
CA PHE A 155 -7.28 14.45 -13.73
C PHE A 155 -6.60 15.66 -14.40
N PRO A 156 -7.13 16.89 -14.27
CA PRO A 156 -8.34 17.29 -13.54
C PRO A 156 -9.63 16.64 -14.05
N ILE A 157 -10.61 16.44 -13.16
CA ILE A 157 -11.88 15.80 -13.55
C ILE A 157 -12.57 16.68 -14.61
N ALA A 158 -12.85 16.10 -15.77
CA ALA A 158 -13.50 16.81 -16.86
C ALA A 158 -14.97 17.10 -16.54
N ALA A 159 -15.50 18.24 -16.97
CA ALA A 159 -16.92 18.57 -16.78
C ALA A 159 -17.89 17.59 -17.47
N THR A 160 -17.40 16.78 -18.41
CA THR A 160 -18.15 15.71 -19.07
C THR A 160 -18.12 14.39 -18.31
N ASP A 161 -17.24 14.24 -17.33
CA ASP A 161 -17.16 13.07 -16.47
C ASP A 161 -18.33 13.09 -15.45
N PRO A 162 -19.08 11.99 -15.28
CA PRO A 162 -20.15 11.91 -14.27
C PRO A 162 -19.69 12.25 -12.84
N ALA A 163 -18.44 11.95 -12.47
CA ALA A 163 -17.87 12.24 -11.16
C ALA A 163 -17.87 13.75 -10.84
N PHE A 164 -17.73 14.60 -11.87
CA PHE A 164 -17.68 16.07 -11.73
C PHE A 164 -18.87 16.67 -11.00
N ALA A 165 -20.02 15.99 -11.02
CA ALA A 165 -21.24 16.42 -10.35
C ALA A 165 -21.18 16.35 -8.81
N TYR A 166 -20.17 15.67 -8.26
CA TYR A 166 -20.02 15.41 -6.81
C TYR A 166 -18.68 15.91 -6.27
N ASP A 167 -17.63 15.76 -7.07
CA ASP A 167 -16.30 16.27 -6.79
C ASP A 167 -15.64 16.71 -8.12
N ARG A 168 -15.08 17.92 -8.13
CA ARG A 168 -14.50 18.50 -9.34
C ARG A 168 -13.02 18.20 -9.48
N ASN A 169 -12.35 17.79 -8.39
CA ASN A 169 -10.90 17.69 -8.23
C ASN A 169 -10.11 18.33 -9.38
N ALA A 170 -9.86 19.64 -9.25
CA ALA A 170 -9.26 20.46 -10.30
C ALA A 170 -7.73 20.25 -10.43
N ASN A 171 -7.17 19.27 -9.72
CA ASN A 171 -5.73 19.06 -9.60
C ASN A 171 -5.21 18.12 -10.69
N THR A 172 -3.91 18.15 -10.93
CA THR A 172 -3.23 17.31 -11.92
C THR A 172 -2.24 16.38 -11.22
N ILE A 173 -2.13 15.14 -11.68
CA ILE A 173 -1.12 14.19 -11.17
C ILE A 173 0.27 14.60 -11.65
N THR A 174 1.23 14.68 -10.73
CA THR A 174 2.63 15.01 -11.03
C THR A 174 3.60 14.06 -10.34
N GLU A 175 4.65 13.67 -11.06
CA GLU A 175 5.79 12.93 -10.52
C GLU A 175 6.47 13.73 -9.40
N HIS A 176 6.87 13.03 -8.33
CA HIS A 176 7.65 13.59 -7.23
C HIS A 176 8.47 12.48 -6.55
N ASP A 177 9.64 12.84 -6.01
CA ASP A 177 10.47 11.85 -5.30
C ASP A 177 9.88 11.55 -3.92
N VAL A 178 9.65 10.27 -3.64
CA VAL A 178 9.27 9.75 -2.32
C VAL A 178 10.43 8.91 -1.80
N ALA A 179 10.83 9.14 -0.55
CA ALA A 179 11.89 8.39 0.11
C ALA A 179 11.58 8.19 1.60
N TYR A 180 11.64 6.93 2.05
CA TYR A 180 11.46 6.57 3.46
C TYR A 180 12.55 5.60 3.93
N GLU A 181 12.93 5.76 5.19
CA GLU A 181 13.74 4.80 5.93
C GLU A 181 12.90 4.31 7.11
N LEU A 182 12.46 3.06 7.05
CA LEU A 182 11.57 2.45 8.04
C LEU A 182 12.31 1.36 8.82
N PRO A 183 11.92 1.07 10.08
CA PRO A 183 12.41 -0.13 10.77
C PRO A 183 12.09 -1.39 9.96
N ALA A 184 13.09 -2.24 9.70
CA ALA A 184 12.86 -3.54 9.06
C ALA A 184 12.16 -4.54 10.01
N ALA A 185 12.34 -4.34 11.31
CA ALA A 185 11.71 -5.08 12.40
C ALA A 185 11.07 -4.09 13.40
N PRO A 186 9.93 -3.46 13.03
CA PRO A 186 9.24 -2.50 13.89
C PRO A 186 8.81 -3.14 15.22
N GLN A 187 8.80 -2.33 16.28
CA GLN A 187 8.36 -2.73 17.60
C GLN A 187 7.03 -2.06 17.94
N ILE A 188 6.14 -2.79 18.62
CA ILE A 188 4.89 -2.23 19.13
C ILE A 188 5.22 -1.17 20.19
N ALA A 189 4.63 0.02 20.08
CA ALA A 189 4.71 1.08 21.07
C ALA A 189 3.76 0.80 22.25
N ASP A 190 4.17 1.23 23.46
CA ASP A 190 3.34 1.16 24.67
C ASP A 190 2.02 1.92 24.53
N THR A 191 1.99 2.95 23.69
CA THR A 191 0.81 3.77 23.42
C THR A 191 0.69 4.05 21.93
N PRO A 192 -0.47 3.77 21.31
CA PRO A 192 -0.74 4.17 19.93
C PRO A 192 -0.57 5.66 19.71
N SER A 193 -0.18 6.04 18.50
CA SER A 193 -0.12 7.45 18.11
C SER A 193 -1.09 7.76 16.97
N CYS A 194 -1.62 8.97 17.01
CA CYS A 194 -2.60 9.43 16.03
C CYS A 194 -2.01 9.50 14.61
N LEU A 195 -2.91 9.49 13.61
CA LEU A 195 -2.60 9.65 12.20
C LEU A 195 -2.67 11.14 11.80
N PRO A 196 -1.67 11.67 11.07
CA PRO A 196 -1.81 12.95 10.39
C PRO A 196 -2.80 12.83 9.22
N GLY A 197 -3.40 13.94 8.78
CA GLY A 197 -4.30 13.98 7.62
C GLY A 197 -3.60 13.92 6.25
N GLY A 198 -2.39 13.36 6.19
CA GLY A 198 -1.57 13.27 4.98
C GLY A 198 -0.98 11.87 4.86
N GLU A 199 0.21 11.76 4.30
CA GLU A 199 0.94 10.49 4.13
C GLU A 199 1.08 9.74 5.47
N ILE A 200 0.60 8.50 5.48
CA ILE A 200 0.74 7.58 6.62
C ILE A 200 1.35 6.23 6.23
N ALA A 201 1.47 5.96 4.94
CA ALA A 201 2.04 4.73 4.42
C ALA A 201 2.45 4.87 2.95
N ILE A 202 3.12 3.84 2.44
CA ILE A 202 3.45 3.69 1.01
C ILE A 202 3.07 2.29 0.52
N ALA A 203 2.39 2.22 -0.62
CA ALA A 203 2.08 0.98 -1.32
C ALA A 203 3.27 0.53 -2.16
N ARG A 204 3.41 -0.78 -2.36
CA ARG A 204 4.47 -1.38 -3.18
C ARG A 204 4.35 -1.09 -4.67
N ASN A 205 3.26 -0.46 -5.11
CA ASN A 205 3.17 0.10 -6.45
C ASN A 205 3.77 1.52 -6.55
N GLY A 206 4.28 2.09 -5.45
CA GLY A 206 4.94 3.41 -5.43
C GLY A 206 4.05 4.60 -5.07
N VAL A 207 2.77 4.38 -4.83
CA VAL A 207 1.85 5.44 -4.43
C VAL A 207 1.75 5.54 -2.91
N VAL A 208 1.76 6.75 -2.39
CA VAL A 208 1.57 7.00 -0.96
C VAL A 208 0.12 6.81 -0.56
N LEU A 209 -0.13 6.33 0.65
CA LEU A 209 -1.47 6.26 1.24
C LEU A 209 -1.62 7.34 2.29
N PHE A 210 -2.71 8.07 2.21
CA PHE A 210 -3.10 9.06 3.19
C PHE A 210 -4.04 8.44 4.21
N ALA A 211 -4.20 9.08 5.36
CA ALA A 211 -5.27 8.72 6.29
C ALA A 211 -6.62 8.72 5.54
N PRO A 212 -7.58 7.83 5.83
CA PRO A 212 -8.91 7.73 5.20
C PRO A 212 -9.85 8.95 5.32
N LEU A 213 -9.29 10.14 5.49
CA LEU A 213 -10.00 11.37 5.80
C LEU A 213 -9.73 12.43 4.75
N ASP A 214 -10.78 13.16 4.39
CA ASP A 214 -10.63 14.42 3.67
C ASP A 214 -10.21 15.54 4.64
N GLN A 215 -10.02 16.76 4.14
CA GLN A 215 -9.58 17.87 5.00
C GLN A 215 -10.64 18.31 6.03
N LEU A 216 -11.90 17.86 5.90
CA LEU A 216 -12.98 18.08 6.84
C LEU A 216 -13.09 16.94 7.88
N ASN A 217 -12.20 15.94 7.85
CA ASN A 217 -12.28 14.70 8.62
C ASN A 217 -13.51 13.83 8.27
N ARG A 218 -14.04 13.93 7.05
CA ARG A 218 -15.05 12.98 6.55
C ARG A 218 -14.36 11.78 5.92
N ASP A 219 -15.10 10.69 5.79
CA ASP A 219 -14.64 9.50 5.08
C ASP A 219 -14.29 9.81 3.61
N ALA A 220 -13.00 9.94 3.30
CA ALA A 220 -12.55 10.30 1.95
C ALA A 220 -12.91 9.24 0.91
N VAL A 221 -12.86 7.96 1.30
CA VAL A 221 -13.19 6.84 0.42
C VAL A 221 -14.66 6.87 0.03
N ALA A 222 -15.55 7.28 0.93
CA ALA A 222 -16.96 7.43 0.62
C ALA A 222 -17.27 8.74 -0.14
N PHE A 223 -16.72 9.88 0.32
CA PHE A 223 -17.10 11.21 -0.17
C PHE A 223 -16.38 11.65 -1.44
N GLU A 224 -15.05 11.55 -1.49
CA GLU A 224 -14.26 12.04 -2.61
C GLU A 224 -14.36 11.10 -3.82
N THR A 225 -14.21 11.63 -5.02
CA THR A 225 -14.21 10.80 -6.22
C THR A 225 -12.78 10.38 -6.53
N GLN A 226 -12.55 9.08 -6.56
CA GLN A 226 -11.29 8.48 -6.97
C GLN A 226 -11.43 7.80 -8.34
N ASP A 227 -10.31 7.43 -8.95
CA ASP A 227 -10.33 6.69 -10.22
C ASP A 227 -10.64 5.19 -10.04
N GLU A 228 -10.47 4.42 -11.12
CA GLU A 228 -10.78 2.98 -11.14
C GLU A 228 -9.84 2.13 -10.27
N CYS A 229 -8.73 2.68 -9.79
CA CYS A 229 -7.92 2.05 -8.74
C CYS A 229 -7.88 2.93 -7.47
N ASP A 230 -8.98 3.59 -7.16
CA ASP A 230 -9.24 4.28 -5.89
C ASP A 230 -8.23 5.37 -5.52
N GLY A 231 -7.51 5.94 -6.51
CA GLY A 231 -6.61 7.07 -6.27
C GLY A 231 -7.07 8.39 -6.89
N HIS A 232 -6.50 9.48 -6.40
CA HIS A 232 -6.71 10.83 -6.92
C HIS A 232 -5.57 11.78 -6.50
N PRO A 233 -5.37 12.93 -7.19
CA PRO A 233 -4.38 13.92 -6.81
C PRO A 233 -4.91 14.95 -5.80
N GLN A 234 -4.02 15.43 -4.93
CA GLN A 234 -4.24 16.67 -4.15
C GLN A 234 -3.65 17.91 -4.83
N GLN A 235 -3.75 19.08 -4.19
CA GLN A 235 -3.45 20.41 -4.75
C GLN A 235 -2.02 20.59 -5.31
N VAL A 236 -1.01 19.89 -4.76
CA VAL A 236 0.37 19.90 -5.27
C VAL A 236 0.71 18.69 -6.13
N GLY A 237 -0.31 17.95 -6.59
CA GLY A 237 -0.21 16.91 -7.61
C GLY A 237 0.24 15.53 -7.14
N VAL A 238 0.36 15.31 -5.83
CA VAL A 238 0.59 13.98 -5.26
C VAL A 238 -0.65 13.12 -5.50
N TYR A 239 -0.50 12.10 -6.32
CA TYR A 239 -1.47 11.02 -6.45
C TYR A 239 -1.35 10.09 -5.25
N HIS A 240 -2.47 9.75 -4.62
CA HIS A 240 -2.50 8.99 -3.37
C HIS A 240 -3.79 8.17 -3.27
N TYR A 241 -3.79 7.23 -2.31
CA TYR A 241 -4.94 6.42 -1.91
C TYR A 241 -5.40 6.77 -0.50
N HIS A 242 -6.68 6.56 -0.20
CA HIS A 242 -7.26 6.69 1.15
C HIS A 242 -7.61 5.32 1.77
N ASP A 243 -7.35 4.24 1.04
CA ASP A 243 -7.52 2.84 1.40
C ASP A 243 -6.41 2.00 0.74
N VAL A 244 -6.43 0.67 0.94
CA VAL A 244 -5.69 -0.23 0.06
C VAL A 244 -6.53 -0.40 -1.22
N PRO A 245 -6.08 0.12 -2.37
CA PRO A 245 -6.96 0.31 -3.51
C PRO A 245 -7.38 -1.01 -4.14
N ARG A 246 -8.56 -1.03 -4.76
CA ARG A 246 -9.20 -2.22 -5.33
C ARG A 246 -8.29 -2.99 -6.27
N CYS A 247 -7.47 -2.31 -7.08
CA CYS A 247 -6.62 -3.03 -8.04
C CYS A 247 -5.48 -3.80 -7.36
N ILE A 248 -5.01 -3.32 -6.20
CA ILE A 248 -4.06 -4.05 -5.34
C ILE A 248 -4.78 -5.19 -4.60
N VAL A 249 -5.96 -4.92 -4.02
CA VAL A 249 -6.76 -5.93 -3.30
C VAL A 249 -7.13 -7.10 -4.24
N GLN A 250 -7.59 -6.82 -5.45
CA GLN A 250 -7.98 -7.82 -6.45
C GLN A 250 -6.78 -8.64 -6.96
N ALA A 251 -5.61 -8.01 -7.12
CA ALA A 251 -4.39 -8.72 -7.50
C ALA A 251 -3.84 -9.62 -6.38
N SER A 252 -4.17 -9.32 -5.13
CA SER A 252 -3.70 -10.02 -3.93
C SER A 252 -4.63 -11.17 -3.56
N THR A 253 -4.44 -12.33 -4.19
CA THR A 253 -5.33 -13.50 -4.05
C THR A 253 -4.87 -14.52 -3.01
N GLY A 254 -3.63 -14.43 -2.54
CA GLY A 254 -3.10 -15.35 -1.51
C GLY A 254 -3.60 -15.02 -0.10
N PRO A 255 -3.42 -15.94 0.86
CA PRO A 255 -3.87 -15.74 2.24
C PRO A 255 -3.14 -14.60 2.96
N SER A 256 -1.95 -14.19 2.50
CA SER A 256 -1.22 -13.06 3.05
C SER A 256 -0.34 -12.44 1.97
N THR A 257 -0.66 -11.21 1.57
CA THR A 257 0.14 -10.44 0.60
C THR A 257 0.53 -9.12 1.23
N VAL A 258 1.82 -8.90 1.48
CA VAL A 258 2.33 -7.59 1.90
C VAL A 258 2.28 -6.65 0.71
N VAL A 259 1.43 -5.62 0.80
CA VAL A 259 1.12 -4.67 -0.27
C VAL A 259 1.71 -3.28 -0.03
N GLY A 260 2.23 -3.01 1.15
CA GLY A 260 2.80 -1.72 1.52
C GLY A 260 3.36 -1.73 2.94
N PHE A 261 3.81 -0.56 3.38
CA PHE A 261 4.31 -0.33 4.74
C PHE A 261 3.77 0.98 5.29
N ALA A 262 3.31 0.94 6.53
CA ALA A 262 3.01 2.12 7.32
C ALA A 262 4.29 2.86 7.69
N LEU A 263 4.20 4.17 7.93
CA LEU A 263 5.35 5.00 8.29
C LEU A 263 5.92 4.70 9.69
N ASP A 264 5.24 3.88 10.49
CA ASP A 264 5.79 3.30 11.72
C ASP A 264 6.55 1.97 11.50
N GLY A 265 6.66 1.54 10.24
CA GLY A 265 7.44 0.39 9.78
C GLY A 265 6.66 -0.91 9.64
N PHE A 266 5.45 -1.03 10.19
CA PHE A 266 4.68 -2.26 10.09
C PHE A 266 4.15 -2.49 8.66
N PRO A 267 4.13 -3.75 8.18
CA PRO A 267 3.59 -4.06 6.88
C PRO A 267 2.08 -3.85 6.84
N ILE A 268 1.58 -3.52 5.65
CA ILE A 268 0.16 -3.49 5.29
C ILE A 268 -0.11 -4.72 4.44
N VAL A 269 -1.11 -5.50 4.83
CA VAL A 269 -1.34 -6.84 4.29
C VAL A 269 -2.76 -6.96 3.78
N VAL A 270 -2.90 -7.51 2.57
CA VAL A 270 -4.16 -8.10 2.13
C VAL A 270 -4.17 -9.54 2.59
N GLU A 271 -5.00 -9.84 3.57
CA GLU A 271 -5.22 -11.19 4.10
C GLU A 271 -6.51 -11.77 3.53
N ARG A 272 -6.50 -13.08 3.24
CA ARG A 272 -7.71 -13.81 2.82
C ARG A 272 -7.86 -15.10 3.59
N ASP A 273 -9.08 -15.44 3.96
CA ASP A 273 -9.39 -16.78 4.47
C ASP A 273 -9.55 -17.80 3.33
N ALA A 274 -9.95 -19.02 3.67
CA ALA A 274 -10.17 -20.09 2.70
C ALA A 274 -11.35 -19.83 1.75
N ALA A 275 -12.29 -18.94 2.11
CA ALA A 275 -13.38 -18.50 1.25
C ALA A 275 -12.97 -17.34 0.32
N GLY A 276 -11.79 -16.75 0.55
CA GLY A 276 -11.29 -15.60 -0.18
C GLY A 276 -11.71 -14.26 0.42
N GLU A 277 -12.30 -14.26 1.62
CA GLU A 277 -12.86 -13.08 2.27
C GLU A 277 -11.76 -12.31 3.02
N LEU A 278 -11.91 -10.99 3.09
CA LEU A 278 -11.06 -10.12 3.91
C LEU A 278 -11.49 -10.17 5.38
N PRO A 279 -10.62 -9.79 6.34
CA PRO A 279 -11.04 -9.57 7.72
C PRO A 279 -12.06 -8.43 7.83
N THR A 280 -12.78 -8.40 8.94
CA THR A 280 -13.67 -7.31 9.35
C THR A 280 -13.09 -6.56 10.55
N ASN A 281 -13.71 -5.46 10.94
CA ASN A 281 -13.38 -4.74 12.18
C ASN A 281 -13.43 -5.63 13.43
N ALA A 282 -14.24 -6.70 13.43
CA ALA A 282 -14.32 -7.63 14.55
C ALA A 282 -13.05 -8.49 14.74
N ASP A 283 -12.21 -8.57 13.70
CA ASP A 283 -10.99 -9.39 13.67
C ASP A 283 -9.72 -8.58 13.99
N LEU A 284 -9.84 -7.26 14.18
CA LEU A 284 -8.74 -6.31 14.28
C LEU A 284 -8.77 -5.55 15.61
N ASP A 285 -7.62 -5.02 15.99
CA ASP A 285 -7.44 -4.22 17.20
C ASP A 285 -7.84 -2.75 17.01
N GLU A 286 -7.62 -1.92 18.03
CA GLU A 286 -7.96 -0.49 18.00
C GLU A 286 -7.17 0.33 16.97
N CYS A 287 -6.06 -0.19 16.44
CA CYS A 287 -5.28 0.44 15.37
C CYS A 287 -5.54 -0.17 14.00
N HIS A 288 -6.55 -1.04 13.89
CA HIS A 288 -6.92 -1.72 12.65
C HIS A 288 -5.87 -2.71 12.17
N GLY A 289 -5.14 -3.33 13.10
CA GLY A 289 -4.19 -4.38 12.80
C GLY A 289 -4.36 -5.60 13.69
N ARG A 290 -3.45 -6.55 13.51
CA ARG A 290 -3.40 -7.81 14.27
C ARG A 290 -2.00 -8.42 14.21
N THR A 291 -1.74 -9.37 15.10
CA THR A 291 -0.54 -10.21 15.04
C THR A 291 -0.91 -11.59 14.52
N SER A 292 -0.35 -11.96 13.37
CA SER A 292 -0.43 -13.31 12.82
C SER A 292 0.77 -13.59 11.91
N ALA A 293 0.81 -14.80 11.34
CA ALA A 293 1.82 -15.17 10.37
C ALA A 293 1.61 -14.42 9.04
N VAL A 294 2.66 -13.76 8.54
CA VAL A 294 2.67 -13.06 7.25
C VAL A 294 3.87 -13.47 6.42
N LEU A 295 3.73 -13.48 5.09
CA LEU A 295 4.85 -13.68 4.18
C LEU A 295 5.56 -12.34 3.93
N LEU A 296 6.62 -12.07 4.70
CA LEU A 296 7.43 -10.84 4.63
C LEU A 296 8.83 -11.16 4.13
N ASP A 297 9.27 -10.44 3.09
CA ASP A 297 10.63 -10.56 2.52
C ASP A 297 11.04 -12.02 2.19
N GLY A 298 10.07 -12.81 1.71
CA GLY A 298 10.27 -14.21 1.32
C GLY A 298 10.25 -15.22 2.48
N THR A 299 9.99 -14.78 3.70
CA THR A 299 9.93 -15.62 4.90
C THR A 299 8.60 -15.45 5.64
N VAL A 300 8.05 -16.53 6.17
CA VAL A 300 6.89 -16.44 7.07
C VAL A 300 7.35 -16.00 8.46
N VAL A 301 6.80 -14.89 8.94
CA VAL A 301 7.10 -14.33 10.27
C VAL A 301 5.81 -14.05 11.02
N GLU A 302 5.80 -14.28 12.33
CA GLU A 302 4.73 -13.81 13.20
C GLU A 302 5.03 -12.35 13.57
N THR A 303 4.22 -11.41 13.10
CA THR A 303 4.40 -9.98 13.37
C THR A 303 3.06 -9.27 13.41
N TYR A 304 3.02 -8.17 14.16
CA TYR A 304 1.96 -7.19 13.99
C TYR A 304 2.00 -6.61 12.58
N HIS A 305 0.83 -6.35 12.02
CA HIS A 305 0.63 -5.73 10.72
C HIS A 305 -0.76 -5.10 10.64
N TYR A 306 -0.92 -4.17 9.72
CA TYR A 306 -2.20 -3.59 9.36
C TYR A 306 -2.87 -4.42 8.28
N SER A 307 -4.18 -4.57 8.36
CA SER A 307 -4.92 -5.43 7.45
C SER A 307 -5.90 -4.62 6.61
N ALA A 308 -5.89 -4.85 5.30
CA ALA A 308 -6.88 -4.25 4.40
C ALA A 308 -8.27 -4.82 4.67
N THR A 309 -9.28 -3.95 4.80
CA THR A 309 -10.70 -4.29 5.02
C THR A 309 -11.60 -3.48 4.10
N HIS A 310 -12.87 -3.86 4.03
CA HIS A 310 -13.90 -3.05 3.38
C HIS A 310 -14.49 -1.98 4.30
N GLU A 311 -14.44 -2.17 5.62
CA GLU A 311 -14.97 -1.23 6.60
C GLU A 311 -13.96 -0.14 6.93
N PHE A 312 -14.43 1.08 7.18
CA PHE A 312 -13.62 2.16 7.75
C PHE A 312 -12.91 1.69 9.04
N PRO A 313 -11.63 2.08 9.28
CA PRO A 313 -10.73 2.92 8.47
C PRO A 313 -9.95 2.21 7.34
N TYR A 314 -10.45 1.09 6.81
CA TYR A 314 -9.96 0.35 5.63
C TYR A 314 -8.59 -0.30 5.74
N PHE A 315 -7.66 0.22 6.55
CA PHE A 315 -6.32 -0.33 6.72
C PHE A 315 -5.61 0.11 7.99
N ILE A 316 -5.53 1.41 8.30
CA ILE A 316 -4.81 1.93 9.49
C ILE A 316 -5.73 2.85 10.28
N GLY A 317 -5.96 2.52 11.56
CA GLY A 317 -6.71 3.37 12.50
C GLY A 317 -5.81 4.23 13.41
N CYS A 318 -4.62 3.74 13.72
CA CYS A 318 -3.55 4.48 14.39
C CYS A 318 -2.18 3.86 14.10
N PHE A 319 -1.11 4.61 14.37
CA PHE A 319 0.22 4.01 14.40
C PHE A 319 0.39 3.22 15.70
N ARG A 320 0.77 1.95 15.55
CA ARG A 320 1.06 0.99 16.61
C ARG A 320 2.55 0.82 16.82
N GLY A 321 3.39 1.24 15.87
CA GLY A 321 4.84 1.14 15.94
C GLY A 321 5.49 2.24 16.78
N MET A 322 6.63 1.88 17.38
CA MET A 322 7.54 2.84 18.00
C MET A 322 8.08 3.76 16.92
N ARG A 323 7.90 5.08 17.09
CA ARG A 323 8.46 6.05 16.16
C ARG A 323 9.98 5.88 16.12
N ALA A 324 10.53 5.80 14.91
CA ALA A 324 11.97 5.92 14.73
C ALA A 324 12.41 7.28 15.28
N SER A 325 13.27 7.25 16.30
CA SER A 325 13.87 8.43 16.94
C SER A 325 14.99 9.03 16.10
#